data_AF-A0A354BQF3-F1
#
_entry.id   AF-A0A354BQF3-F1
#
_cell.length_a   1.000
_cell.length_b   1.000
_cell.length_c   1.000
_cell.angle_alpha   90.00
_cell.angle_beta   90.00
_cell.angle_gamma   90.00
#
_symmetry.space_group_name_H-M   'P 1'
#
loop_
_entity.id
_entity.type
_entity.pdbx_description
1 polymer ?
#
loop_
_entity_poly.entity_id
_entity_poly.type
_entity_poly.pdbx_seq_one_letter_code
_entity_poly.pdbx_strand_id
1 'polypeptide(L)'
;MRKPKVLLVQLEFATWAQAKAWAYVGNFSVEDGLRANGCDCVTLPALSDIPDSSPVSWLHHAKDLLAGQRFDQVWVWLVHNRYSDEFLEWIAELAPVRVGLIMESLEYSEEDCRRWPHLRDRAVFVRDQVRHMTHVLAADER
;
A
#
# COMPACT_ATOMS: atom_id res chain seq x y z
N MET A 1 8.65 15.29 23.01
CA MET A 1 8.22 13.88 22.80
C MET A 1 8.78 13.41 21.46
N ARG A 2 9.18 12.14 21.32
CA ARG A 2 9.64 11.60 20.03
C ARG A 2 8.45 11.49 19.08
N LYS A 3 8.59 11.98 17.85
CA LYS A 3 7.58 11.81 16.80
C LYS A 3 7.54 10.34 16.34
N PRO A 4 6.35 9.74 16.19
CA PRO A 4 6.24 8.41 15.59
C PRO A 4 6.78 8.43 14.16
N LYS A 5 7.61 7.46 13.82
CA LYS A 5 8.19 7.31 12.48
C LYS A 5 7.38 6.29 11.69
N VAL A 6 6.87 6.71 10.52
CA VAL A 6 5.97 5.91 9.69
C VAL A 6 6.59 5.66 8.32
N LEU A 7 6.58 4.41 7.87
CA LEU A 7 6.87 4.05 6.48
C LEU A 7 5.54 3.97 5.71
N LEU A 8 5.45 4.68 4.59
CA LEU A 8 4.32 4.66 3.68
C LEU A 8 4.70 3.92 2.40
N VAL A 9 4.15 2.73 2.19
CA VAL A 9 4.26 1.98 0.92
C VAL A 9 3.05 2.35 0.08
N GLN A 10 3.22 3.41 -0.71
CA GLN A 10 2.13 4.17 -1.30
C GLN A 10 1.91 3.81 -2.76
N LEU A 11 0.65 3.62 -3.15
CA LEU A 11 0.29 3.37 -4.54
C LEU A 11 0.83 4.46 -5.47
N GLU A 12 1.43 4.08 -6.58
CA GLU A 12 1.78 4.98 -7.68
C GLU A 12 1.59 4.27 -9.02
N PHE A 13 1.56 5.03 -10.11
CA PHE A 13 1.41 4.51 -11.46
C PHE A 13 2.57 4.95 -12.36
N ALA A 14 3.03 4.05 -13.23
CA ALA A 14 4.14 4.35 -14.14
C ALA A 14 3.75 5.33 -15.25
N THR A 15 2.45 5.53 -15.50
CA THR A 15 1.96 6.38 -16.59
C THR A 15 0.85 7.33 -16.14
N TRP A 16 0.85 8.54 -16.71
CA TRP A 16 -0.22 9.52 -16.48
C TRP A 16 -1.60 9.02 -16.92
N ALA A 17 -1.66 8.18 -17.96
CA ALA A 17 -2.93 7.65 -18.46
C ALA A 17 -3.69 6.85 -17.39
N GLN A 18 -2.97 6.17 -16.49
CA GLN A 18 -3.51 5.46 -15.34
C GLN A 18 -3.64 6.37 -14.13
N ALA A 19 -2.60 7.14 -13.82
CA ALA A 19 -2.57 8.04 -12.66
C ALA A 19 -3.72 9.07 -12.66
N LYS A 20 -4.13 9.57 -13.83
CA LYS A 20 -5.15 10.64 -13.92
C LYS A 20 -6.52 10.27 -13.32
N ALA A 21 -6.87 8.98 -13.28
CA ALA A 21 -8.12 8.52 -12.69
C ALA A 21 -8.07 8.55 -11.15
N TRP A 22 -6.85 8.49 -10.62
CA TRP A 22 -6.51 8.55 -9.21
C TRP A 22 -6.01 9.96 -8.93
N ALA A 23 -6.92 10.93 -8.85
CA ALA A 23 -6.54 12.30 -8.50
C ALA A 23 -5.66 12.23 -7.22
N TYR A 24 -4.41 12.69 -7.33
CA TYR A 24 -3.31 12.56 -6.36
C TYR A 24 -3.65 12.87 -4.89
N VAL A 25 -4.82 13.47 -4.65
CA VAL A 25 -5.43 13.73 -3.34
C VAL A 25 -5.46 12.48 -2.45
N GLY A 26 -5.82 11.31 -2.99
CA GLY A 26 -5.93 10.09 -2.17
C GLY A 26 -4.58 9.65 -1.58
N ASN A 27 -3.51 9.76 -2.37
CA ASN A 27 -2.17 9.41 -1.94
C ASN A 27 -1.67 10.44 -0.91
N PHE A 28 -1.59 11.72 -1.27
CA PHE A 28 -1.01 12.73 -0.38
C PHE A 28 -1.83 12.97 0.89
N SER A 29 -3.15 12.74 0.88
CA SER A 29 -3.98 12.98 2.07
C SER A 29 -3.60 12.13 3.29
N VAL A 30 -3.15 10.89 3.09
CA VAL A 30 -2.72 10.02 4.20
C VAL A 30 -1.41 10.53 4.80
N GLU A 31 -0.44 10.89 3.97
CA GLU A 31 0.83 11.47 4.43
C GLU A 31 0.61 12.81 5.14
N ASP A 32 -0.18 13.70 4.54
CA ASP A 32 -0.51 15.00 5.12
C ASP A 32 -1.24 14.84 6.46
N GLY A 33 -2.20 13.92 6.54
CA GLY A 33 -2.92 13.62 7.78
C GLY A 33 -1.99 13.11 8.88
N LEU A 34 -1.06 12.20 8.56
CA LEU A 34 -0.07 11.70 9.52
C LEU A 34 0.88 12.79 9.99
N ARG A 35 1.39 13.62 9.08
CA ARG A 35 2.26 14.76 9.39
C ARG A 35 1.56 15.81 10.24
N ALA A 36 0.30 16.12 9.93
CA ALA A 36 -0.53 17.03 10.72
C ALA A 36 -0.78 16.52 12.15
N ASN A 37 -0.74 15.20 12.35
CA ASN A 37 -0.81 14.54 13.66
C ASN A 37 0.57 14.26 14.28
N GLY A 38 1.63 14.92 13.81
CA GLY A 38 2.95 14.89 14.43
C GLY A 38 3.80 13.67 14.12
N CYS A 39 3.47 12.90 13.08
CA CYS A 39 4.32 11.79 12.60
C CYS A 39 5.41 12.28 11.64
N ASP A 40 6.54 11.59 11.62
CA ASP A 40 7.55 11.73 10.57
C ASP A 40 7.39 10.58 9.56
N CYS A 41 7.20 10.91 8.28
CA CYS A 41 6.91 9.94 7.22
C CYS A 41 8.11 9.74 6.27
N VAL A 42 8.35 8.49 5.91
CA VAL A 42 9.19 8.08 4.79
C VAL A 42 8.29 7.37 3.78
N THR A 43 8.37 7.74 2.51
CA THR A 43 7.49 7.20 1.46
C THR A 43 8.29 6.35 0.49
N LEU A 44 7.76 5.17 0.18
CA LEU A 44 8.20 4.30 -0.91
C LEU A 44 7.05 4.14 -1.91
N PRO A 45 7.24 4.54 -3.18
CA PRO A 45 6.22 4.36 -4.19
C PRO A 45 6.15 2.89 -4.65
N ALA A 46 4.95 2.32 -4.57
CA ALA A 46 4.58 1.01 -5.08
C ALA A 46 3.88 1.19 -6.44
N LEU A 47 4.62 0.96 -7.53
CA LEU A 47 4.09 1.08 -8.89
C LEU A 47 3.14 -0.09 -9.18
N SER A 48 1.85 0.17 -9.44
CA SER A 48 0.79 -0.88 -9.49
C SER A 48 1.10 -2.06 -10.41
N ASP A 49 1.74 -1.78 -11.55
CA ASP A 49 1.97 -2.76 -12.61
C ASP A 49 3.38 -3.36 -12.58
N ILE A 50 4.16 -3.05 -11.55
CA ILE A 50 5.54 -3.48 -11.42
C ILE A 50 5.67 -4.31 -10.14
N PRO A 51 5.99 -5.61 -10.25
CA PRO A 51 6.23 -6.46 -9.09
C PRO A 51 7.32 -5.90 -8.17
N ASP A 52 7.18 -6.12 -6.86
CA ASP A 52 8.18 -5.68 -5.87
C ASP A 52 9.56 -6.31 -6.09
N SER A 53 9.62 -7.50 -6.69
CA SER A 53 10.87 -8.18 -7.06
C SER A 53 11.58 -7.60 -8.29
N SER A 54 10.93 -6.70 -9.04
CA SER A 54 11.49 -6.14 -10.27
C SER A 54 12.57 -5.09 -9.99
N PRO A 55 13.76 -5.14 -10.66
CA PRO A 55 14.82 -4.15 -10.46
C PRO A 55 14.43 -2.69 -10.79
N VAL A 56 13.33 -2.47 -11.51
CA VAL A 56 12.80 -1.12 -11.78
C VAL A 56 11.79 -0.65 -10.72
N SER A 57 11.41 -1.51 -9.78
CA SER A 57 10.58 -1.17 -8.63
C SER A 57 11.41 -0.53 -7.53
N TRP A 58 10.90 0.53 -6.90
CA TRP A 58 11.50 1.06 -5.67
C TRP A 58 11.46 0.07 -4.53
N LEU A 59 10.48 -0.84 -4.53
CA LEU A 59 10.33 -1.87 -3.50
C LEU A 59 11.46 -2.91 -3.56
N HIS A 60 12.01 -3.19 -4.74
CA HIS A 60 13.16 -4.08 -4.91
C HIS A 60 14.38 -3.57 -4.15
N HIS A 61 14.59 -2.25 -4.17
CA HIS A 61 15.73 -1.60 -3.53
C HIS A 61 15.45 -1.21 -2.07
N ALA A 62 14.22 -1.43 -1.59
CA ALA A 62 13.77 -0.88 -0.31
C ALA A 62 14.52 -1.46 0.90
N LYS A 63 14.91 -2.75 0.84
CA LYS A 63 15.72 -3.40 1.90
C LYS A 63 17.05 -2.68 2.10
N ASP A 64 17.72 -2.31 1.02
CA ASP A 64 19.01 -1.63 1.05
C ASP A 64 18.84 -0.14 1.40
N LEU A 65 17.87 0.55 0.79
CA LEU A 65 17.59 1.97 1.04
C LEU A 65 17.20 2.23 2.50
N LEU A 66 16.54 1.28 3.15
CA LEU A 66 16.09 1.37 4.54
C LEU A 66 16.94 0.53 5.50
N ALA A 67 18.13 0.10 5.08
CA ALA A 67 19.03 -0.69 5.91
C ALA A 67 19.32 0.00 7.26
N GLY A 68 19.22 -0.75 8.35
CA GLY A 68 19.42 -0.24 9.71
C GLY A 68 18.29 0.66 10.24
N GLN A 69 17.26 0.96 9.44
CA GLN A 69 16.13 1.74 9.91
C GLN A 69 15.10 0.86 10.64
N ARG A 70 14.36 1.50 11.54
CA ARG A 70 13.15 0.96 12.19
C ARG A 70 12.05 2.00 12.15
N PHE A 71 10.82 1.53 12.16
CA PHE A 71 9.62 2.35 12.12
C PHE A 71 8.70 1.95 13.25
N ASP A 72 7.89 2.90 13.71
CA ASP A 72 6.83 2.62 14.67
C ASP A 72 5.63 1.98 13.95
N GLN A 73 5.39 2.38 12.69
CA GLN A 73 4.30 1.88 11.86
C GLN A 73 4.72 1.77 10.39
N VAL A 74 4.14 0.79 9.68
CA VAL A 74 4.18 0.68 8.22
C VAL A 74 2.75 0.72 7.69
N TRP A 75 2.47 1.54 6.69
CA TRP A 75 1.15 1.65 6.05
C TRP A 75 1.28 1.23 4.59
N VAL A 76 0.40 0.34 4.12
CA VAL A 76 0.51 -0.31 2.80
C VAL A 76 -0.82 -0.27 2.06
N TRP A 77 -0.82 0.22 0.82
CA TRP A 77 -1.99 0.15 -0.07
C TRP A 77 -2.13 -1.26 -0.63
N LEU A 78 -3.25 -1.93 -0.34
CA LEU A 78 -3.40 -3.36 -0.64
C LEU A 78 -4.09 -3.67 -1.96
N VAL A 79 -4.83 -2.72 -2.54
CA VAL A 79 -5.81 -3.03 -3.60
C VAL A 79 -5.20 -3.19 -4.99
N HIS A 80 -4.08 -2.52 -5.28
CA HIS A 80 -3.54 -2.46 -6.65
C HIS A 80 -2.25 -3.26 -6.85
N ASN A 81 -1.55 -3.56 -5.76
CA ASN A 81 -0.29 -4.28 -5.80
C ASN A 81 -0.49 -5.65 -5.18
N ARG A 82 0.06 -6.66 -5.87
CA ARG A 82 0.20 -8.02 -5.37
C ARG A 82 1.61 -8.15 -4.82
N TYR A 83 1.78 -7.87 -3.53
CA TYR A 83 3.08 -7.96 -2.87
C TYR A 83 3.48 -9.42 -2.68
N SER A 84 4.76 -9.71 -2.85
CA SER A 84 5.31 -11.01 -2.47
C SER A 84 5.26 -11.25 -0.95
N ASP A 85 5.17 -12.52 -0.55
CA ASP A 85 5.28 -12.90 0.87
C ASP A 85 6.60 -12.42 1.46
N GLU A 86 7.70 -12.49 0.70
CA GLU A 86 9.02 -12.02 1.12
C GLU A 86 9.01 -10.52 1.48
N PHE A 87 8.32 -9.70 0.69
CA PHE A 87 8.18 -8.27 0.98
C PHE A 87 7.30 -8.05 2.23
N LEU A 88 6.19 -8.76 2.34
CA LEU A 88 5.25 -8.63 3.46
C LEU A 88 5.85 -9.11 4.80
N GLU A 89 6.67 -10.16 4.77
CA GLU A 89 7.44 -10.63 5.92
C GLU A 89 8.49 -9.59 6.33
N TRP A 90 9.22 -9.02 5.36
CA TRP A 90 10.21 -8.00 5.65
C TRP A 90 9.62 -6.75 6.32
N ILE A 91 8.47 -6.23 5.86
CA ILE A 91 7.83 -5.09 6.53
C ILE A 91 7.34 -5.44 7.95
N ALA A 92 7.08 -6.72 8.25
CA ALA A 92 6.76 -7.17 9.61
C ALA A 92 7.94 -7.10 10.57
N GLU A 93 9.17 -7.19 10.05
CA GLU A 93 10.38 -6.98 10.83
C GLU A 93 10.72 -5.50 11.04
N LEU A 94 10.25 -4.61 10.16
CA LEU A 94 10.52 -3.17 10.21
C LEU A 94 9.74 -2.41 11.30
N ALA A 95 8.52 -2.85 11.59
CA ALA A 95 7.63 -2.19 12.55
C ALA A 95 6.65 -3.15 13.24
N PRO A 96 6.33 -2.90 14.53
CA PRO A 96 5.34 -3.69 15.25
C PRO A 96 3.91 -3.45 14.75
N VAL A 97 3.61 -2.27 14.20
CA VAL A 97 2.29 -1.92 13.66
C VAL A 97 2.33 -1.87 12.14
N ARG A 98 1.40 -2.58 11.51
CA ARG A 98 1.23 -2.63 10.06
C ARG A 98 -0.23 -2.37 9.71
N VAL A 99 -0.47 -1.29 8.99
CA VAL A 99 -1.81 -0.82 8.62
C VAL A 99 -2.01 -1.07 7.14
N GLY A 100 -2.94 -1.98 6.81
CA GLY A 100 -3.40 -2.18 5.45
C GLY A 100 -4.45 -1.13 5.07
N LEU A 101 -4.29 -0.48 3.92
CA LEU A 101 -5.25 0.48 3.38
C LEU A 101 -6.06 -0.17 2.27
N ILE A 102 -7.38 -0.15 2.42
CA ILE A 102 -8.36 -0.61 1.43
C ILE A 102 -9.22 0.60 1.07
N MET A 103 -8.83 1.29 0.00
CA MET A 103 -9.44 2.56 -0.44
C MET A 103 -10.53 2.37 -1.50
N GLU A 104 -10.81 1.13 -1.89
CA GLU A 104 -11.83 0.76 -2.88
C GLU A 104 -12.65 -0.42 -2.40
N SER A 105 -13.85 -0.56 -2.97
CA SER A 105 -14.66 -1.76 -2.80
C SER A 105 -13.88 -3.03 -3.15
N LEU A 106 -14.16 -4.11 -2.43
CA LEU A 106 -13.76 -5.47 -2.80
C LEU A 106 -14.94 -6.30 -3.31
N GLU A 107 -16.13 -5.71 -3.34
CA GLU A 107 -17.37 -6.33 -3.79
C GLU A 107 -17.79 -5.72 -5.13
N TYR A 108 -17.96 -6.57 -6.14
CA TYR A 108 -18.30 -6.17 -7.50
C TYR A 108 -19.39 -7.06 -8.07
N SER A 109 -20.28 -6.49 -8.86
CA SER A 109 -21.33 -7.25 -9.53
C SER A 109 -20.74 -8.17 -10.62
N GLU A 110 -21.51 -9.18 -11.06
CA GLU A 110 -21.10 -9.98 -12.21
C GLU A 110 -20.92 -9.13 -13.48
N GLU A 111 -21.73 -8.07 -13.63
CA GLU A 111 -21.65 -7.15 -14.77
C GLU A 111 -20.30 -6.41 -14.76
N ASP A 112 -19.91 -5.86 -13.62
CA ASP A 112 -18.60 -5.22 -13.43
C ASP A 112 -17.48 -6.20 -13.72
N CYS A 113 -17.59 -7.43 -13.22
CA CYS A 113 -16.59 -8.47 -13.45
C CYS A 113 -16.54 -8.98 -14.89
N ARG A 114 -17.58 -8.79 -15.70
CA ARG A 114 -17.54 -9.05 -17.16
C ARG A 114 -16.82 -7.90 -17.88
N ARG A 115 -17.06 -6.66 -17.45
CA ARG A 115 -16.42 -5.46 -18.03
C ARG A 115 -14.95 -5.32 -17.62
N TRP A 116 -14.61 -5.70 -16.40
CA TRP A 116 -13.28 -5.64 -15.82
C TRP A 116 -12.93 -6.96 -15.11
N PRO A 117 -12.45 -7.98 -15.85
CA PRO A 117 -12.22 -9.32 -15.31
C PRO A 117 -11.30 -9.39 -14.09
N HIS A 118 -10.33 -8.47 -13.98
CA HIS A 118 -9.38 -8.42 -12.86
C HIS A 118 -10.04 -8.17 -11.49
N LEU A 119 -11.29 -7.69 -11.45
CA LEU A 119 -12.05 -7.46 -10.22
C LEU A 119 -12.42 -8.78 -9.51
N ARG A 120 -12.53 -9.89 -10.24
CA ARG A 120 -12.91 -11.20 -9.69
C ARG A 120 -11.94 -11.69 -8.63
N ASP A 121 -10.65 -11.49 -8.89
CA ASP A 121 -9.60 -12.01 -8.02
C ASP A 121 -9.16 -11.00 -6.95
N ARG A 122 -9.69 -9.77 -7.01
CA ARG A 122 -9.26 -8.65 -6.15
C ARG A 122 -9.49 -8.96 -4.67
N ALA A 123 -10.70 -9.41 -4.33
CA ALA A 123 -11.03 -9.78 -2.96
C ALA A 123 -10.14 -10.91 -2.42
N VAL A 124 -9.76 -11.87 -3.29
CA VAL A 124 -8.95 -13.02 -2.89
C VAL A 124 -7.56 -12.58 -2.48
N PHE A 125 -6.83 -11.90 -3.36
CA PHE A 125 -5.44 -11.54 -3.04
C PHE A 125 -5.35 -10.49 -1.95
N VAL A 126 -6.29 -9.53 -1.86
CA VAL A 126 -6.30 -8.55 -0.77
C VAL A 126 -6.47 -9.25 0.58
N ARG A 127 -7.35 -10.25 0.67
CA ARG A 127 -7.54 -11.04 1.91
C ARG A 127 -6.30 -11.80 2.33
N ASP A 128 -5.50 -12.28 1.39
CA ASP A 128 -4.24 -12.96 1.70
C ASP A 128 -3.21 -11.97 2.26
N GLN A 129 -3.06 -10.80 1.64
CA GLN A 129 -2.16 -9.75 2.12
C GLN A 129 -2.58 -9.18 3.50
N VAL A 130 -3.89 -9.08 3.77
CA VAL A 130 -4.42 -8.61 5.06
C VAL A 130 -3.92 -9.46 6.24
N ARG A 131 -3.61 -10.74 6.02
CA ARG A 131 -3.09 -11.63 7.09
C ARG A 131 -1.74 -11.19 7.63
N HIS A 132 -0.97 -10.41 6.85
CA HIS A 132 0.30 -9.85 7.29
C HIS A 132 0.13 -8.52 8.04
N MET A 133 -1.06 -7.92 8.03
CA MET A 133 -1.34 -6.64 8.69
C MET A 133 -1.79 -6.82 10.13
N THR A 134 -1.49 -5.85 10.99
CA THR A 134 -2.05 -5.84 12.36
C THR A 134 -3.37 -5.08 12.44
N HIS A 135 -3.56 -4.10 11.57
CA HIS A 135 -4.77 -3.30 11.46
C HIS A 135 -5.12 -3.11 9.99
N VAL A 136 -6.39 -2.83 9.72
CA VAL A 136 -6.88 -2.47 8.39
C VAL A 136 -7.71 -1.21 8.52
N LEU A 137 -7.40 -0.21 7.69
CA LEU A 137 -8.28 0.92 7.43
C LEU A 137 -8.98 0.65 6.09
N ALA A 138 -10.29 0.42 6.16
CA ALA A 138 -11.12 0.25 5.00
C ALA A 138 -12.02 1.48 4.84
N ALA A 139 -11.97 2.08 3.65
CA ALA A 139 -13.01 3.01 3.22
C ALA A 139 -14.23 2.16 2.85
N ASP A 140 -15.15 2.00 3.80
CA ASP A 140 -16.43 1.35 3.56
C ASP A 140 -17.45 2.41 3.10
N GLU A 141 -18.24 2.06 2.09
CA GLU A 141 -19.37 2.87 1.62
C GLU A 141 -20.71 2.40 2.24
N ARG A 142 -20.67 1.46 3.19
CA ARG A 142 -21.84 1.01 3.97
C ARG A 142 -22.04 1.80 5.26
#